data_AF-A0A957V765-F1
#
_entry.id   AF-A0A957V765-F1
#
_cell.length_a   1.000
_cell.length_b   1.000
_cell.length_c   1.000
_cell.angle_alpha   90.00
_cell.angle_beta   90.00
_cell.angle_gamma   90.00
#
_symmetry.space_group_name_H-M   'P 1'
#
loop_
_entity.id
_entity.type
_entity.pdbx_description
1 polymer ?
#
loop_
_entity_poly.entity_id
_entity_poly.type
_entity_poly.pdbx_seq_one_letter_code
_entity_poly.pdbx_strand_id
1 'polypeptide(L)'
;QVVSQIDRYRGGFDGDGDWNGARRYYVTQDSDLARIRSQEVEDLGEVNMASGDTLVDFVKWAVSNYPADKYVLILSDHGMGWPGGWSDPAPGRDGGGNDARAPIAQALGNQMYLSEIDDALGRARAETGIDKFELVGMDACLMGHLEVLSALSEHARYAVLSQETEPALGWAYASFLNTLKENPGIDGGQLGQVIVSSYIDDDARITDEQQRLDLYGRGGGFFGAATVPSARDTANQMGRNVTLAALDLGQVPALLDSVNQFAYTLQSGEQRGVAKARSYAQSFTSIFGSDVPASYIDLGNFVQLMQQVGGGGQIGEAGNAVLQAIGQTVLADKNGQEKAGATGISVYFPNSQLYGSPVAGPPSYTAVAQRFAQDSLWDDFLAFHYTGRQFEPSSTELAVPQPSSVRAPAAGQISVGAIEKSGDVARPGEPVTLRAVVDGPNVGYIYFFTGYIDQAGSSIFVADQDYLEAPQTREVDGVYYPDWGEGAFTVEFAWEPLMFAIEDGTNRVTVAMQ
;
A
#
# COMPACT_ATOMS: atom_id res chain seq x y z
N GLN A 1 -20.49 -8.32 -23.05
CA GLN A 1 -21.55 -8.56 -22.06
C GLN A 1 -20.97 -8.14 -20.72
N VAL A 2 -21.73 -7.46 -19.87
CA VAL A 2 -21.25 -7.01 -18.56
C VAL A 2 -22.29 -7.40 -17.52
N VAL A 3 -21.85 -8.10 -16.48
CA VAL A 3 -22.69 -8.52 -15.36
C VAL A 3 -22.01 -8.14 -14.06
N SER A 4 -22.79 -7.90 -13.02
CA SER A 4 -22.26 -7.60 -11.68
C SER A 4 -23.05 -8.36 -10.62
N GLN A 5 -22.39 -8.61 -9.49
CA GLN A 5 -23.01 -9.04 -8.24
C GLN A 5 -22.63 -8.01 -7.17
N ILE A 6 -23.64 -7.42 -6.52
CA ILE A 6 -23.45 -6.34 -5.56
C ILE A 6 -24.21 -6.73 -4.29
N ASP A 7 -23.56 -6.55 -3.15
CA ASP A 7 -24.18 -6.68 -1.84
C ASP A 7 -24.30 -5.34 -1.13
N ARG A 8 -25.34 -5.19 -0.32
CA ARG A 8 -25.54 -4.05 0.57
C ARG A 8 -25.98 -4.55 1.93
N TYR A 9 -25.13 -4.37 2.94
CA TYR A 9 -25.56 -4.56 4.32
C TYR A 9 -26.48 -3.41 4.78
N ARG A 10 -27.36 -3.70 5.74
CA ARG A 10 -28.28 -2.70 6.30
C ARG A 10 -27.52 -1.54 6.94
N GLY A 11 -27.77 -0.32 6.46
CA GLY A 11 -27.14 0.91 6.96
C GLY A 11 -25.84 1.29 6.24
N GLY A 12 -25.37 0.48 5.27
CA GLY A 12 -24.21 0.82 4.45
C GLY A 12 -24.50 1.88 3.39
N PHE A 13 -25.69 1.85 2.76
CA PHE A 13 -26.10 2.81 1.75
C PHE A 13 -27.64 2.90 1.66
N ASP A 14 -28.19 4.10 1.84
CA ASP A 14 -29.64 4.36 1.84
C ASP A 14 -30.19 4.86 0.48
N GLY A 15 -29.30 5.08 -0.48
CA GLY A 15 -29.66 5.47 -1.84
C GLY A 15 -30.33 4.35 -2.64
N ASP A 16 -31.05 4.75 -3.69
CA ASP A 16 -31.71 3.82 -4.62
C ASP A 16 -32.64 2.78 -3.95
N GLY A 17 -33.41 3.24 -2.96
CA GLY A 17 -34.45 2.44 -2.31
C GLY A 17 -34.03 1.67 -1.05
N ASP A 18 -32.83 1.90 -0.51
CA ASP A 18 -32.35 1.34 0.77
C ASP A 18 -32.53 -0.20 0.88
N TRP A 19 -32.26 -0.90 -0.22
CA TRP A 19 -32.30 -2.36 -0.24
C TRP A 19 -31.04 -2.97 0.40
N ASN A 20 -31.18 -4.20 0.88
CA ASN A 20 -30.09 -4.99 1.47
C ASN A 20 -30.05 -6.42 0.89
N GLY A 21 -28.96 -7.13 1.15
CA GLY A 21 -28.63 -8.44 0.59
C GLY A 21 -27.91 -8.33 -0.76
N ALA A 22 -27.64 -9.46 -1.41
CA ALA A 22 -26.91 -9.53 -2.66
C ALA A 22 -27.80 -9.72 -3.88
N ARG A 23 -27.45 -9.02 -4.97
CA ARG A 23 -28.20 -9.04 -6.23
C ARG A 23 -27.28 -9.12 -7.42
N ARG A 24 -27.75 -9.77 -8.49
CA ARG A 24 -27.05 -9.82 -9.78
C ARG A 24 -27.74 -8.93 -10.79
N TYR A 25 -26.94 -8.24 -11.59
CA TYR A 25 -27.40 -7.34 -12.63
C TYR A 25 -26.80 -7.70 -13.98
N TYR A 26 -27.63 -7.60 -15.03
CA TYR A 26 -27.12 -7.44 -16.40
C TYR A 26 -26.93 -5.95 -16.66
N VAL A 27 -25.66 -5.53 -16.72
CA VAL A 27 -25.28 -4.12 -16.75
C VAL A 27 -25.56 -3.53 -18.14
N THR A 28 -26.40 -2.50 -18.16
CA THR A 28 -26.73 -1.73 -19.36
C THR A 28 -26.32 -0.29 -19.17
N GLN A 29 -25.92 0.37 -20.25
CA GLN A 29 -25.59 1.79 -20.21
C GLN A 29 -26.80 2.62 -19.75
N ASP A 30 -26.57 3.44 -18.74
CA ASP A 30 -27.50 4.49 -18.32
C ASP A 30 -26.73 5.80 -18.06
N SER A 31 -27.46 6.86 -17.71
CA SER A 31 -26.92 8.19 -17.43
C SER A 31 -27.31 8.68 -16.04
N ASP A 32 -27.79 7.80 -15.17
CA ASP A 32 -28.33 8.12 -13.85
C ASP A 32 -27.42 7.55 -12.77
N LEU A 33 -26.48 8.36 -12.31
CA LEU A 33 -25.50 7.93 -11.29
C LEU A 33 -26.10 7.78 -9.89
N ALA A 34 -27.39 8.09 -9.70
CA ALA A 34 -28.07 7.96 -8.41
C ALA A 34 -28.95 6.71 -8.30
N ARG A 35 -29.20 5.99 -9.41
CA ARG A 35 -30.10 4.82 -9.44
C ARG A 35 -29.62 3.74 -10.40
N ILE A 36 -29.64 2.49 -9.96
CA ILE A 36 -29.31 1.36 -10.81
C ILE A 36 -30.50 1.06 -11.72
N ARG A 37 -30.38 1.39 -13.02
CA ARG A 37 -31.40 1.07 -14.04
C ARG A 37 -31.13 -0.22 -14.79
N SER A 38 -29.96 -0.83 -14.54
CA SER A 38 -29.60 -2.14 -15.07
C SER A 38 -30.60 -3.21 -14.62
N GLN A 39 -30.83 -4.21 -15.47
CA GLN A 39 -31.80 -5.26 -15.18
C GLN A 39 -31.31 -6.12 -14.00
N GLU A 40 -32.07 -6.15 -12.90
CA GLU A 40 -31.91 -7.16 -11.86
C GLU A 40 -32.28 -8.53 -12.46
N VAL A 41 -31.32 -9.43 -12.52
CA VAL A 41 -31.49 -10.76 -13.12
C VAL A 41 -31.66 -11.85 -12.07
N GLU A 42 -31.20 -11.61 -10.84
CA GLU A 42 -31.33 -12.53 -9.72
C GLU A 42 -31.21 -11.76 -8.38
N ASP A 43 -32.11 -12.05 -7.43
CA ASP A 43 -32.02 -11.62 -6.03
C ASP A 43 -31.56 -12.83 -5.21
N LEU A 44 -30.33 -12.77 -4.68
CA LEU A 44 -29.72 -13.87 -3.94
C LEU A 44 -30.10 -13.82 -2.45
N GLY A 45 -30.68 -12.72 -1.98
CA GLY A 45 -30.77 -12.43 -0.56
C GLY A 45 -29.37 -12.30 0.08
N GLU A 46 -29.27 -12.56 1.38
CA GLU A 46 -28.00 -12.46 2.11
C GLU A 46 -27.06 -13.62 1.78
N VAL A 47 -25.86 -13.32 1.29
CA VAL A 47 -24.79 -14.30 1.01
C VAL A 47 -23.45 -13.74 1.49
N ASN A 48 -22.55 -14.59 1.96
CA ASN A 48 -21.24 -14.14 2.42
C ASN A 48 -20.37 -13.71 1.22
N MET A 49 -20.27 -12.41 0.95
CA MET A 49 -19.45 -11.88 -0.15
C MET A 49 -17.94 -11.96 0.11
N ALA A 50 -17.54 -12.22 1.36
CA ALA A 50 -16.16 -12.50 1.73
C ALA A 50 -15.75 -13.97 1.55
N SER A 51 -16.65 -14.84 1.05
CA SER A 51 -16.35 -16.26 0.82
C SER A 51 -15.91 -16.55 -0.61
N GLY A 52 -14.86 -17.35 -0.75
CA GLY A 52 -14.39 -17.90 -2.02
C GLY A 52 -15.45 -18.74 -2.75
N ASP A 53 -16.36 -19.39 -2.02
CA ASP A 53 -17.47 -20.14 -2.63
C ASP A 53 -18.46 -19.21 -3.36
N THR A 54 -18.75 -18.04 -2.79
CA THR A 54 -19.59 -17.02 -3.43
C THR A 54 -18.92 -16.48 -4.69
N LEU A 55 -17.60 -16.29 -4.67
CA LEU A 55 -16.83 -15.90 -5.86
C LEU A 55 -16.88 -16.98 -6.96
N VAL A 56 -16.67 -18.25 -6.60
CA VAL A 56 -16.77 -19.39 -7.53
C VAL A 56 -18.17 -19.46 -8.14
N ASP A 57 -19.22 -19.31 -7.32
CA ASP A 57 -20.61 -19.32 -7.79
C ASP A 57 -20.89 -18.19 -8.77
N PHE A 58 -20.43 -16.96 -8.47
CA PHE A 58 -20.58 -15.82 -9.37
C PHE A 58 -19.92 -16.06 -10.73
N VAL A 59 -18.67 -16.54 -10.76
CA VAL A 59 -17.96 -16.82 -12.01
C VAL A 59 -18.68 -17.92 -12.80
N LYS A 60 -19.09 -19.00 -12.14
CA LYS A 60 -19.83 -20.10 -12.80
C LYS A 60 -21.14 -19.64 -13.40
N TRP A 61 -21.90 -18.85 -12.65
CA TRP A 61 -23.14 -18.27 -13.12
C TRP A 61 -22.92 -17.37 -14.33
N ALA A 62 -21.90 -16.49 -14.27
CA ALA A 62 -21.58 -15.57 -15.36
C ALA A 62 -21.21 -16.32 -16.64
N VAL A 63 -20.32 -17.31 -16.55
CA VAL A 63 -19.88 -18.12 -17.70
C VAL A 63 -21.02 -18.93 -18.31
N SER A 64 -21.87 -19.52 -17.46
CA SER A 64 -22.97 -20.38 -17.92
C SER A 64 -24.07 -19.60 -18.64
N ASN A 65 -24.39 -18.39 -18.16
CA ASN A 65 -25.48 -17.58 -18.71
C ASN A 65 -25.01 -16.63 -19.81
N TYR A 66 -23.75 -16.20 -19.77
CA TYR A 66 -23.18 -15.19 -20.67
C TYR A 66 -21.82 -15.65 -21.23
N PRO A 67 -21.78 -16.75 -22.00
CA PRO A 67 -20.53 -17.29 -22.52
C PRO A 67 -19.82 -16.27 -23.42
N ALA A 68 -18.50 -16.22 -23.30
CA ALA A 68 -17.61 -15.32 -24.05
C ALA A 68 -16.25 -15.98 -24.36
N ASP A 69 -15.53 -15.43 -25.33
CA ASP A 69 -14.17 -15.89 -25.69
C ASP A 69 -13.11 -15.46 -24.65
N LYS A 70 -13.38 -14.38 -23.91
CA LYS A 70 -12.51 -13.77 -22.91
C LYS A 70 -13.32 -13.36 -21.69
N TYR A 71 -12.77 -13.55 -20.50
CA TYR A 71 -13.41 -13.17 -19.24
C TYR A 71 -12.53 -12.18 -18.49
N VAL A 72 -13.11 -11.03 -18.14
CA VAL A 72 -12.52 -10.05 -17.23
C VAL A 72 -13.28 -10.12 -15.91
N LEU A 73 -12.54 -10.27 -14.81
CA LEU A 73 -13.09 -10.31 -13.46
C LEU A 73 -12.56 -9.12 -12.69
N ILE A 74 -13.44 -8.30 -12.11
CA ILE A 74 -13.06 -7.17 -11.25
C ILE A 74 -13.68 -7.41 -9.89
N LEU A 75 -12.86 -7.40 -8.84
CA LEU A 75 -13.28 -7.46 -7.44
C LEU A 75 -13.14 -6.06 -6.86
N SER A 76 -14.20 -5.54 -6.22
CA SER A 76 -14.21 -4.18 -5.66
C SER A 76 -14.71 -4.21 -4.22
N ASP A 77 -13.86 -3.74 -3.30
CA ASP A 77 -14.12 -3.47 -1.87
C ASP A 77 -12.80 -2.96 -1.25
N HIS A 78 -12.66 -2.98 0.07
CA HIS A 78 -11.38 -2.83 0.76
C HIS A 78 -10.38 -3.94 0.43
N GLY A 79 -9.13 -3.56 0.26
CA GLY A 79 -7.99 -4.46 0.15
C GLY A 79 -6.94 -4.18 1.23
N MET A 80 -6.13 -5.18 1.52
CA MET A 80 -5.08 -5.12 2.54
C MET A 80 -3.73 -5.67 2.03
N GLY A 81 -3.60 -6.02 0.75
CA GLY A 81 -2.40 -6.65 0.19
C GLY A 81 -2.33 -8.14 0.50
N TRP A 82 -1.19 -8.62 1.01
CA TRP A 82 -1.00 -10.06 1.28
C TRP A 82 -2.04 -10.70 2.22
N PRO A 83 -2.65 -10.02 3.21
CA PRO A 83 -3.72 -10.60 4.01
C PRO A 83 -4.99 -10.90 3.21
N GLY A 84 -5.18 -10.29 2.03
CA GLY A 84 -6.45 -10.32 1.28
C GLY A 84 -7.26 -9.05 1.48
N GLY A 85 -8.58 -9.17 1.59
CA GLY A 85 -9.51 -8.05 1.68
C GLY A 85 -10.95 -8.52 1.62
N TRP A 86 -11.84 -7.70 1.05
CA TRP A 86 -13.25 -8.00 0.80
C TRP A 86 -13.97 -8.50 2.06
N SER A 87 -14.45 -7.56 2.85
CA SER A 87 -15.09 -7.84 4.13
C SER A 87 -16.60 -7.85 3.98
N ASP A 88 -17.25 -8.80 4.65
CA ASP A 88 -18.71 -8.81 4.71
C ASP A 88 -19.16 -8.62 6.17
N PRO A 89 -19.74 -7.44 6.50
CA PRO A 89 -20.22 -7.13 7.85
C PRO A 89 -21.56 -7.80 8.19
N ALA A 90 -22.25 -8.41 7.22
CA ALA A 90 -23.54 -9.05 7.42
C ALA A 90 -23.65 -10.43 6.72
N PRO A 91 -22.72 -11.38 6.92
CA PRO A 91 -22.55 -12.56 6.07
C PRO A 91 -23.64 -13.65 6.20
N GLY A 92 -24.77 -13.33 6.82
CA GLY A 92 -25.88 -14.25 7.03
C GLY A 92 -25.61 -15.35 8.06
N ARG A 93 -26.44 -16.40 8.02
CA ARG A 93 -26.37 -17.54 8.95
C ARG A 93 -25.22 -18.50 8.66
N ASP A 94 -24.67 -18.44 7.45
CA ASP A 94 -23.60 -19.30 6.96
C ASP A 94 -22.24 -18.56 6.94
N GLY A 95 -22.08 -17.51 7.76
CA GLY A 95 -20.90 -16.63 7.83
C GLY A 95 -19.60 -17.27 8.32
N GLY A 96 -19.32 -18.51 7.92
CA GLY A 96 -18.05 -19.17 8.09
C GLY A 96 -17.16 -19.03 6.86
N GLY A 97 -16.54 -17.87 6.67
CA GLY A 97 -15.13 -17.82 6.30
C GLY A 97 -14.34 -17.78 7.62
N ASN A 98 -13.33 -18.59 7.89
CA ASN A 98 -12.20 -18.88 7.02
C ASN A 98 -11.68 -20.29 7.25
N ASP A 99 -11.33 -20.96 6.16
CA ASP A 99 -10.25 -21.95 6.15
C ASP A 99 -8.89 -21.21 6.16
N ALA A 100 -8.57 -20.57 7.28
CA ALA A 100 -7.22 -20.08 7.56
C ALA A 100 -7.00 -20.03 9.08
N ARG A 101 -6.29 -21.03 9.63
CA ARG A 101 -5.93 -21.11 11.07
C ARG A 101 -4.90 -20.04 11.50
N ALA A 102 -4.61 -19.07 10.64
CA ALA A 102 -3.63 -18.02 10.86
C ALA A 102 -4.08 -17.06 11.99
N PRO A 103 -3.17 -16.57 12.84
CA PRO A 103 -3.49 -15.56 13.84
C PRO A 103 -4.15 -14.29 13.28
N ILE A 104 -3.75 -13.84 12.07
CA ILE A 104 -4.37 -12.68 11.42
C ILE A 104 -5.84 -12.92 11.08
N ALA A 105 -6.21 -14.15 10.70
CA ALA A 105 -7.59 -14.48 10.38
C ALA A 105 -8.49 -14.42 11.61
N GLN A 106 -7.95 -14.82 12.77
CA GLN A 106 -8.64 -14.69 14.06
C GLN A 106 -8.78 -13.22 14.49
N ALA A 107 -7.85 -12.36 14.09
CA ALA A 107 -7.86 -10.94 14.43
C ALA A 107 -8.80 -10.11 13.55
N LEU A 108 -8.87 -10.41 12.24
CA LEU A 108 -9.63 -9.62 11.26
C LEU A 108 -11.03 -10.18 10.98
N GLY A 109 -11.30 -11.45 11.29
CA GLY A 109 -12.62 -12.07 11.11
C GLY A 109 -12.92 -12.44 9.66
N ASN A 110 -14.13 -12.13 9.20
CA ASN A 110 -14.62 -12.52 7.88
C ASN A 110 -14.04 -11.61 6.79
N GLN A 111 -13.09 -12.14 6.04
CA GLN A 111 -12.40 -11.49 4.92
C GLN A 111 -12.14 -12.57 3.87
N MET A 112 -12.09 -12.21 2.60
CA MET A 112 -11.55 -13.09 1.58
C MET A 112 -10.02 -13.03 1.61
N TYR A 113 -9.39 -14.03 2.23
CA TYR A 113 -7.93 -14.11 2.39
C TYR A 113 -7.25 -14.45 1.05
N LEU A 114 -5.99 -14.03 0.88
CA LEU A 114 -5.28 -14.24 -0.39
C LEU A 114 -5.19 -15.71 -0.83
N SER A 115 -4.96 -16.63 0.10
CA SER A 115 -4.99 -18.09 -0.16
C SER A 115 -6.36 -18.58 -0.62
N GLU A 116 -7.43 -17.99 -0.11
CA GLU A 116 -8.80 -18.32 -0.51
C GLU A 116 -9.14 -17.73 -1.89
N ILE A 117 -8.62 -16.54 -2.23
CA ILE A 117 -8.73 -15.96 -3.57
C ILE A 117 -8.04 -16.89 -4.60
N ASP A 118 -6.82 -17.35 -4.32
CA ASP A 118 -6.07 -18.29 -5.18
C ASP A 118 -6.88 -19.59 -5.41
N ASP A 119 -7.36 -20.23 -4.34
CA ASP A 119 -8.19 -21.44 -4.42
C ASP A 119 -9.49 -21.20 -5.20
N ALA A 120 -10.21 -20.12 -4.90
CA ALA A 120 -11.47 -19.78 -5.55
C ALA A 120 -11.27 -19.54 -7.05
N LEU A 121 -10.23 -18.82 -7.46
CA LEU A 121 -9.92 -18.62 -8.88
C LEU A 121 -9.53 -19.94 -9.57
N GLY A 122 -8.81 -20.82 -8.88
CA GLY A 122 -8.45 -22.16 -9.37
C GLY A 122 -9.69 -23.03 -9.60
N ARG A 123 -10.57 -23.09 -8.60
CA ARG A 123 -11.85 -23.82 -8.67
C ARG A 123 -12.79 -23.26 -9.72
N ALA A 124 -12.94 -21.93 -9.78
CA ALA A 124 -13.76 -21.28 -10.79
C ALA A 124 -13.31 -21.65 -12.21
N ARG A 125 -11.99 -21.64 -12.48
CA ARG A 125 -11.43 -22.08 -13.77
C ARG A 125 -11.71 -23.55 -14.05
N ALA A 126 -11.47 -24.42 -13.08
CA ALA A 126 -11.70 -25.86 -13.22
C ALA A 126 -13.17 -26.21 -13.49
N GLU A 127 -14.11 -25.52 -12.83
CA GLU A 127 -15.55 -25.77 -12.95
C GLU A 127 -16.18 -25.14 -14.20
N THR A 128 -15.58 -24.09 -14.75
CA THR A 128 -16.09 -23.38 -15.94
C THR A 128 -15.39 -23.72 -17.24
N GLY A 129 -14.18 -24.29 -17.17
CA GLY A 129 -13.33 -24.54 -18.34
C GLY A 129 -12.57 -23.31 -18.83
N ILE A 130 -12.55 -22.21 -18.07
CA ILE A 130 -11.69 -21.05 -18.37
C ILE A 130 -10.22 -21.47 -18.23
N ASP A 131 -9.44 -21.35 -19.31
CA ASP A 131 -7.99 -21.54 -19.27
C ASP A 131 -7.33 -20.50 -18.36
N LYS A 132 -7.44 -19.20 -18.68
CA LYS A 132 -7.10 -18.09 -17.78
C LYS A 132 -8.10 -16.96 -18.00
N PHE A 133 -8.37 -16.19 -16.96
CA PHE A 133 -9.02 -14.89 -17.14
C PHE A 133 -8.15 -14.01 -18.03
N GLU A 134 -8.78 -13.23 -18.90
CA GLU A 134 -8.06 -12.25 -19.71
C GLU A 134 -7.45 -11.19 -18.80
N LEU A 135 -8.20 -10.69 -17.83
CA LEU A 135 -7.74 -9.73 -16.83
C LEU A 135 -8.43 -9.98 -15.49
N VAL A 136 -7.66 -9.92 -14.40
CA VAL A 136 -8.20 -9.81 -13.04
C VAL A 136 -7.86 -8.43 -12.49
N GLY A 137 -8.88 -7.62 -12.24
CA GLY A 137 -8.74 -6.32 -11.61
C GLY A 137 -9.12 -6.39 -10.12
N MET A 138 -8.36 -5.71 -9.28
CA MET A 138 -8.74 -5.50 -7.88
C MET A 138 -8.88 -4.00 -7.65
N ASP A 139 -10.10 -3.49 -7.76
CA ASP A 139 -10.48 -2.12 -7.41
C ASP A 139 -10.59 -2.04 -5.88
N ALA A 140 -9.41 -2.15 -5.27
CA ALA A 140 -9.21 -2.39 -3.85
C ALA A 140 -7.81 -1.92 -3.43
N CYS A 141 -7.74 -1.30 -2.26
CA CYS A 141 -6.51 -0.73 -1.71
C CYS A 141 -5.38 -1.77 -1.59
N LEU A 142 -4.13 -1.34 -1.82
CA LEU A 142 -2.92 -2.09 -1.44
C LEU A 142 -2.76 -3.46 -2.12
N MET A 143 -3.46 -3.76 -3.21
CA MET A 143 -3.39 -5.07 -3.88
C MET A 143 -2.20 -5.20 -4.85
N GLY A 144 -1.47 -4.12 -5.15
CA GLY A 144 -0.31 -4.06 -6.06
C GLY A 144 0.97 -4.71 -5.51
N HIS A 145 0.84 -5.90 -4.96
CA HIS A 145 1.85 -6.63 -4.20
C HIS A 145 2.41 -7.81 -5.01
N LEU A 146 3.71 -8.10 -4.86
CA LEU A 146 4.33 -9.29 -5.44
C LEU A 146 3.66 -10.58 -4.92
N GLU A 147 3.23 -10.60 -3.65
CA GLU A 147 2.47 -11.71 -3.07
C GLU A 147 1.15 -11.96 -3.83
N VAL A 148 0.45 -10.88 -4.16
CA VAL A 148 -0.84 -10.94 -4.89
C VAL A 148 -0.59 -11.34 -6.35
N LEU A 149 0.46 -10.80 -6.99
CA LEU A 149 0.84 -11.19 -8.34
C LEU A 149 1.17 -12.69 -8.45
N SER A 150 1.88 -13.24 -7.47
CA SER A 150 2.14 -14.68 -7.39
C SER A 150 0.83 -15.47 -7.35
N ALA A 151 -0.11 -15.11 -6.47
CA ALA A 151 -1.42 -15.74 -6.36
C ALA A 151 -2.26 -15.64 -7.65
N LEU A 152 -2.15 -14.56 -8.43
CA LEU A 152 -2.93 -14.37 -9.66
C LEU A 152 -2.28 -14.99 -10.91
N SER A 153 -0.96 -15.19 -10.90
CA SER A 153 -0.18 -15.52 -12.11
C SER A 153 -0.63 -16.78 -12.85
N GLU A 154 -1.11 -17.78 -12.11
CA GLU A 154 -1.64 -19.01 -12.70
C GLU A 154 -3.07 -18.88 -13.25
N HIS A 155 -3.80 -17.83 -12.86
CA HIS A 155 -5.24 -17.72 -13.09
C HIS A 155 -5.62 -16.69 -14.15
N ALA A 156 -4.77 -15.68 -14.38
CA ALA A 156 -5.05 -14.59 -15.30
C ALA A 156 -3.85 -14.26 -16.20
N ARG A 157 -4.11 -13.60 -17.35
CA ARG A 157 -3.06 -13.11 -18.25
C ARG A 157 -2.55 -11.73 -17.84
N TYR A 158 -3.47 -10.86 -17.40
CA TYR A 158 -3.15 -9.51 -16.96
C TYR A 158 -3.81 -9.20 -15.61
N ALA A 159 -3.23 -8.25 -14.88
CA ALA A 159 -3.84 -7.70 -13.68
C ALA A 159 -3.84 -6.17 -13.68
N VAL A 160 -4.77 -5.56 -12.95
CA VAL A 160 -4.73 -4.12 -12.63
C VAL A 160 -4.90 -3.97 -11.12
N LEU A 161 -3.90 -3.37 -10.46
CA LEU A 161 -3.75 -3.35 -9.00
C LEU A 161 -3.15 -2.02 -8.54
N SER A 162 -3.47 -1.59 -7.31
CA SER A 162 -2.88 -0.40 -6.68
C SER A 162 -1.94 -0.75 -5.53
N GLN A 163 -0.75 -0.15 -5.50
CA GLN A 163 0.17 -0.28 -4.35
C GLN A 163 -0.27 0.55 -3.14
N GLU A 164 -1.13 1.56 -3.35
CA GLU A 164 -1.61 2.48 -2.30
C GLU A 164 -3.11 2.28 -2.06
N THR A 165 -3.67 2.98 -1.08
CA THR A 165 -5.12 3.14 -0.97
C THR A 165 -5.69 3.85 -2.18
N GLU A 166 -6.85 3.41 -2.64
CA GLU A 166 -7.58 4.04 -3.73
C GLU A 166 -8.61 5.05 -3.17
N PRO A 167 -8.93 6.14 -3.89
CA PRO A 167 -10.04 7.02 -3.52
C PRO A 167 -11.34 6.22 -3.49
N ALA A 168 -12.29 6.61 -2.63
CA ALA A 168 -13.63 5.99 -2.58
C ALA A 168 -14.44 6.10 -3.90
N LEU A 169 -13.90 6.78 -4.92
CA LEU A 169 -14.44 6.75 -6.27
C LEU A 169 -14.19 5.40 -6.98
N GLY A 170 -13.15 4.66 -6.61
CA GLY A 170 -12.70 3.49 -7.36
C GLY A 170 -12.25 3.87 -8.77
N TRP A 171 -12.46 2.96 -9.72
CA TRP A 171 -12.00 3.15 -11.11
C TRP A 171 -13.00 3.92 -11.99
N ALA A 172 -12.50 4.47 -13.11
CA ALA A 172 -13.32 5.17 -14.10
C ALA A 172 -14.12 4.19 -15.00
N TYR A 173 -15.04 3.41 -14.41
CA TYR A 173 -15.83 2.34 -15.08
C TYR A 173 -16.48 2.80 -16.38
N ALA A 174 -17.10 3.99 -16.39
CA ALA A 174 -17.74 4.52 -17.58
C ALA A 174 -16.77 4.65 -18.78
N SER A 175 -15.51 5.02 -18.53
CA SER A 175 -14.49 5.24 -19.57
C SER A 175 -14.04 3.90 -20.19
N PHE A 176 -13.53 2.98 -19.36
CA PHE A 176 -12.98 1.73 -19.90
C PHE A 176 -14.07 0.76 -20.39
N LEU A 177 -15.28 0.77 -19.80
CA LEU A 177 -16.40 -0.02 -20.34
C LEU A 177 -16.90 0.52 -21.68
N ASN A 178 -16.84 1.85 -21.91
CA ASN A 178 -17.14 2.40 -23.23
C ASN A 178 -16.10 1.95 -24.27
N THR A 179 -14.82 1.94 -23.90
CA THR A 179 -13.74 1.40 -24.76
C THR A 179 -13.99 -0.07 -25.10
N LEU A 180 -14.35 -0.89 -24.11
CA LEU A 180 -14.68 -2.31 -24.31
C LEU A 180 -15.92 -2.51 -25.19
N LYS A 181 -16.93 -1.63 -25.09
CA LYS A 181 -18.12 -1.65 -25.94
C LYS A 181 -17.78 -1.32 -27.40
N GLU A 182 -16.91 -0.34 -27.64
CA GLU A 182 -16.47 0.08 -28.97
C GLU A 182 -15.52 -0.93 -29.61
N ASN A 183 -14.66 -1.57 -28.81
CA ASN A 183 -13.76 -2.62 -29.24
C ASN A 183 -13.81 -3.86 -28.31
N PRO A 184 -14.80 -4.76 -28.50
CA PRO A 184 -14.90 -5.98 -27.70
C PRO A 184 -13.73 -6.96 -27.90
N GLY A 185 -12.91 -6.77 -28.93
CA GLY A 185 -11.73 -7.59 -29.23
C GLY A 185 -10.44 -7.08 -28.59
N ILE A 186 -10.48 -5.98 -27.83
CA ILE A 186 -9.33 -5.47 -27.08
C ILE A 186 -8.72 -6.58 -26.22
N ASP A 187 -7.38 -6.65 -26.16
CA ASP A 187 -6.72 -7.57 -25.25
C ASP A 187 -6.64 -7.01 -23.83
N GLY A 188 -6.44 -7.90 -22.85
CA GLY A 188 -6.41 -7.52 -21.44
C GLY A 188 -5.29 -6.55 -21.10
N GLY A 189 -4.15 -6.61 -21.79
CA GLY A 189 -3.03 -5.69 -21.57
C GLY A 189 -3.40 -4.27 -22.00
N GLN A 190 -3.98 -4.13 -23.20
CA GLN A 190 -4.51 -2.87 -23.71
C GLN A 190 -5.66 -2.34 -22.85
N LEU A 191 -6.59 -3.20 -22.44
CA LEU A 191 -7.68 -2.82 -21.54
C LEU A 191 -7.14 -2.33 -20.20
N GLY A 192 -6.14 -3.01 -19.63
CA GLY A 192 -5.48 -2.59 -18.40
C GLY A 192 -4.84 -1.22 -18.52
N GLN A 193 -4.15 -0.93 -19.63
CA GLN A 193 -3.61 0.41 -19.91
C GLN A 193 -4.71 1.48 -20.02
N VAL A 194 -5.89 1.14 -20.54
CA VAL A 194 -7.04 2.05 -20.57
C VAL A 194 -7.57 2.30 -19.16
N ILE A 195 -7.67 1.27 -18.31
CA ILE A 195 -8.06 1.42 -16.89
C ILE A 195 -7.07 2.37 -16.18
N VAL A 196 -5.77 2.14 -16.32
CA VAL A 196 -4.73 2.98 -15.70
C VAL A 196 -4.76 4.42 -16.20
N SER A 197 -4.85 4.62 -17.52
CA SER A 197 -4.81 5.98 -18.09
C SER A 197 -6.08 6.79 -17.82
N SER A 198 -7.23 6.14 -17.67
CA SER A 198 -8.51 6.80 -17.32
C SER A 198 -8.73 7.00 -15.82
N TYR A 199 -7.97 6.30 -14.96
CA TYR A 199 -8.11 6.31 -13.51
C TYR A 199 -8.12 7.74 -12.96
N ILE A 200 -9.17 8.12 -12.23
CA ILE A 200 -9.46 9.48 -11.71
C ILE A 200 -9.78 10.50 -12.80
N ASP A 201 -8.97 10.60 -13.85
CA ASP A 201 -9.05 11.71 -14.81
C ASP A 201 -10.36 11.70 -15.61
N ASP A 202 -10.86 10.50 -15.93
CA ASP A 202 -12.07 10.30 -16.72
C ASP A 202 -13.27 9.80 -15.89
N ASP A 203 -13.17 9.82 -14.55
CA ASP A 203 -14.29 9.38 -13.70
C ASP A 203 -15.51 10.28 -13.93
N ALA A 204 -16.68 9.68 -14.12
CA ALA A 204 -17.91 10.41 -14.40
C ALA A 204 -18.30 11.37 -13.25
N ARG A 205 -17.95 11.04 -12.00
CA ARG A 205 -18.17 11.92 -10.83
C ARG A 205 -17.23 13.13 -10.80
N ILE A 206 -16.11 13.07 -11.53
CA ILE A 206 -15.15 14.15 -11.65
C ILE A 206 -15.43 14.98 -12.91
N THR A 207 -15.69 14.33 -14.03
CA THR A 207 -15.86 15.00 -15.33
C THR A 207 -17.23 15.67 -15.48
N ASP A 208 -18.31 15.07 -14.93
CA ASP A 208 -19.64 15.69 -14.92
C ASP A 208 -19.73 16.79 -13.84
N GLU A 209 -20.22 17.97 -14.24
CA GLU A 209 -20.31 19.13 -13.34
C GLU A 209 -21.30 18.94 -12.19
N GLN A 210 -22.46 18.34 -12.45
CA GLN A 210 -23.49 18.12 -11.42
C GLN A 210 -23.03 17.06 -10.41
N GLN A 211 -22.35 16.04 -10.88
CA GLN A 211 -21.81 15.00 -10.01
C GLN A 211 -20.63 15.50 -9.19
N ARG A 212 -19.76 16.32 -9.80
CA ARG A 212 -18.68 16.97 -9.06
C ARG A 212 -19.24 17.91 -7.98
N LEU A 213 -20.34 18.62 -8.26
CA LEU A 213 -21.08 19.38 -7.26
C LEU A 213 -21.57 18.51 -6.09
N ASP A 214 -22.15 17.34 -6.36
CA ASP A 214 -22.60 16.39 -5.32
C ASP A 214 -21.42 15.83 -4.51
N LEU A 215 -20.32 15.48 -5.18
CA LEU A 215 -19.08 14.99 -4.58
C LEU A 215 -18.53 15.96 -3.53
N TYR A 216 -18.49 17.27 -3.85
CA TYR A 216 -18.09 18.30 -2.87
C TYR A 216 -19.20 18.68 -1.90
N GLY A 217 -20.48 18.52 -2.27
CA GLY A 217 -21.64 18.82 -1.44
C GLY A 217 -21.86 17.83 -0.28
N ARG A 218 -21.47 16.57 -0.45
CA ARG A 218 -21.53 15.53 0.60
C ARG A 218 -20.33 15.57 1.58
N GLY A 219 -19.30 16.37 1.30
CA GLY A 219 -18.03 16.41 2.05
C GLY A 219 -17.92 17.38 3.23
N GLY A 220 -18.96 18.14 3.57
CA GLY A 220 -18.95 19.04 4.74
C GLY A 220 -18.20 20.36 4.51
N GLY A 221 -18.93 21.47 4.68
CA GLY A 221 -18.53 22.84 4.41
C GLY A 221 -17.15 23.30 4.90
N PHE A 222 -16.45 23.98 3.98
CA PHE A 222 -15.52 25.09 4.29
C PHE A 222 -15.63 26.21 3.24
N PHE A 223 -15.97 25.85 1.99
CA PHE A 223 -16.14 26.79 0.89
C PHE A 223 -17.61 27.18 0.71
N GLY A 224 -18.10 28.10 1.54
CA GLY A 224 -19.39 28.74 1.30
C GLY A 224 -19.40 29.40 -0.08
N ALA A 225 -20.29 28.97 -0.98
CA ALA A 225 -20.50 29.54 -2.33
C ALA A 225 -19.23 29.86 -3.15
N ALA A 226 -18.09 29.23 -2.82
CA ALA A 226 -16.82 29.40 -3.51
C ALA A 226 -16.68 28.24 -4.49
N THR A 227 -16.57 28.61 -5.77
CA THR A 227 -16.42 27.79 -6.98
C THR A 227 -16.00 26.34 -6.73
N VAL A 228 -16.86 25.40 -7.15
CA VAL A 228 -16.46 23.99 -7.27
C VAL A 228 -15.19 23.89 -8.11
N PRO A 229 -14.16 23.18 -7.66
CA PRO A 229 -12.93 23.00 -8.42
C PRO A 229 -13.22 22.48 -9.84
N SER A 230 -12.37 22.84 -10.80
CA SER A 230 -12.49 22.26 -12.14
C SER A 230 -12.26 20.75 -12.09
N ALA A 231 -12.74 19.99 -13.08
CA ALA A 231 -12.47 18.56 -13.17
C ALA A 231 -10.97 18.25 -13.05
N ARG A 232 -10.13 19.08 -13.69
CA ARG A 232 -8.67 18.98 -13.62
C ARG A 232 -8.14 19.21 -12.20
N ASP A 233 -8.63 20.22 -11.49
CA ASP A 233 -8.17 20.49 -10.12
C ASP A 233 -8.60 19.39 -9.16
N THR A 234 -9.83 18.87 -9.31
CA THR A 234 -10.32 17.71 -8.57
C THR A 234 -9.47 16.47 -8.85
N ALA A 235 -9.23 16.16 -10.13
CA ALA A 235 -8.39 15.02 -10.51
C ALA A 235 -6.96 15.16 -9.96
N ASN A 236 -6.36 16.35 -10.07
CA ASN A 236 -5.04 16.63 -9.50
C ASN A 236 -5.02 16.42 -7.98
N GLN A 237 -6.04 16.89 -7.26
CA GLN A 237 -6.11 16.76 -5.81
C GLN A 237 -6.29 15.30 -5.37
N MET A 238 -7.23 14.58 -6.01
CA MET A 238 -7.51 13.18 -5.70
C MET A 238 -6.37 12.26 -6.14
N GLY A 239 -5.65 12.62 -7.20
CA GLY A 239 -4.53 11.86 -7.74
C GLY A 239 -3.19 12.11 -7.06
N ARG A 240 -3.10 12.88 -5.96
CA ARG A 240 -1.80 13.15 -5.29
C ARG A 240 -1.21 11.92 -4.63
N ASN A 241 -2.04 11.13 -3.94
CA ASN A 241 -1.65 10.02 -3.09
C ASN A 241 -2.29 8.71 -3.57
N VAL A 242 -2.05 8.35 -4.83
CA VAL A 242 -2.61 7.15 -5.46
C VAL A 242 -1.55 6.45 -6.29
N THR A 243 -1.76 5.17 -6.52
CA THR A 243 -1.05 4.41 -7.56
C THR A 243 -2.07 3.54 -8.30
N LEU A 244 -1.77 3.15 -9.54
CA LEU A 244 -2.47 2.07 -10.23
C LEU A 244 -1.58 1.54 -11.35
N ALA A 245 -1.43 0.23 -11.48
CA ALA A 245 -0.59 -0.39 -12.50
C ALA A 245 -1.29 -1.53 -13.23
N ALA A 246 -1.07 -1.61 -14.54
CA ALA A 246 -1.45 -2.72 -15.40
C ALA A 246 -0.25 -3.65 -15.59
N LEU A 247 -0.44 -4.94 -15.36
CA LEU A 247 0.63 -5.91 -15.14
C LEU A 247 0.45 -7.12 -16.06
N ASP A 248 1.52 -7.56 -16.74
CA ASP A 248 1.58 -8.83 -17.49
C ASP A 248 1.96 -9.98 -16.54
N LEU A 249 0.97 -10.80 -16.21
CA LEU A 249 1.15 -11.92 -15.29
C LEU A 249 2.00 -13.04 -15.88
N GLY A 250 2.19 -13.08 -17.20
CA GLY A 250 3.12 -13.99 -17.86
C GLY A 250 4.59 -13.73 -17.51
N GLN A 251 4.93 -12.52 -17.03
CA GLN A 251 6.29 -12.16 -16.63
C GLN A 251 6.57 -12.45 -15.15
N VAL A 252 5.53 -12.71 -14.33
CA VAL A 252 5.67 -12.92 -12.88
C VAL A 252 6.63 -14.05 -12.52
N PRO A 253 6.66 -15.21 -13.22
CA PRO A 253 7.66 -16.25 -12.92
C PRO A 253 9.11 -15.75 -13.05
N ALA A 254 9.43 -14.99 -14.10
CA ALA A 254 10.77 -14.43 -14.29
C ALA A 254 11.10 -13.35 -13.24
N LEU A 255 10.10 -12.56 -12.84
CA LEU A 255 10.23 -11.61 -11.74
C LEU A 255 10.52 -12.34 -10.42
N LEU A 256 9.77 -13.38 -10.07
CA LEU A 256 10.00 -14.19 -8.87
C LEU A 256 11.39 -14.84 -8.89
N ASP A 257 11.84 -15.39 -10.01
CA ASP A 257 13.19 -15.95 -10.14
C ASP A 257 14.27 -14.88 -9.86
N SER A 258 14.09 -13.66 -10.40
CA SER A 258 15.02 -12.56 -10.15
C SER A 258 15.01 -12.09 -8.68
N VAL A 259 13.84 -12.05 -8.05
CA VAL A 259 13.66 -11.70 -6.64
C VAL A 259 14.27 -12.78 -5.75
N ASN A 260 14.14 -14.07 -6.08
CA ASN A 260 14.75 -15.18 -5.37
C ASN A 260 16.27 -15.10 -5.41
N GLN A 261 16.84 -14.83 -6.60
CA GLN A 261 18.28 -14.61 -6.74
C GLN A 261 18.76 -13.40 -5.93
N PHE A 262 17.99 -12.31 -5.94
CA PHE A 262 18.30 -11.12 -5.16
C PHE A 262 18.24 -11.39 -3.66
N ALA A 263 17.15 -11.98 -3.17
CA ALA A 263 16.94 -12.38 -1.78
C ALA A 263 18.08 -13.28 -1.26
N TYR A 264 18.47 -14.30 -2.03
CA TYR A 264 19.62 -15.15 -1.70
C TYR A 264 20.94 -14.36 -1.66
N THR A 265 21.15 -13.44 -2.62
CA THR A 265 22.39 -12.65 -2.69
C THR A 265 22.49 -11.65 -1.52
N LEU A 266 21.36 -11.09 -1.06
CA LEU A 266 21.31 -10.23 0.13
C LEU A 266 21.85 -10.90 1.39
N GLN A 267 21.85 -12.24 1.46
CA GLN A 267 22.42 -13.01 2.58
C GLN A 267 23.93 -12.74 2.78
N SER A 268 24.64 -12.45 1.69
CA SER A 268 26.07 -12.13 1.71
C SER A 268 26.39 -10.65 2.00
N GLY A 269 25.36 -9.79 2.00
CA GLY A 269 25.50 -8.36 2.20
C GLY A 269 25.42 -7.93 3.67
N GLU A 270 25.86 -6.70 3.94
CA GLU A 270 25.68 -6.10 5.26
C GLU A 270 24.21 -5.76 5.53
N GLN A 271 23.62 -6.42 6.54
CA GLN A 271 22.21 -6.26 6.88
C GLN A 271 21.86 -4.85 7.39
N ARG A 272 22.86 -4.07 7.81
CA ARG A 272 22.68 -2.63 8.07
C ARG A 272 22.24 -1.88 6.81
N GLY A 273 22.91 -2.12 5.68
CA GLY A 273 22.57 -1.48 4.40
C GLY A 273 21.15 -1.84 3.98
N VAL A 274 20.79 -3.12 4.12
CA VAL A 274 19.42 -3.62 3.88
C VAL A 274 18.38 -2.90 4.72
N ALA A 275 18.60 -2.79 6.03
CA ALA A 275 17.69 -2.09 6.92
C ALA A 275 17.59 -0.59 6.60
N LYS A 276 18.69 0.04 6.18
CA LYS A 276 18.71 1.44 5.73
C LYS A 276 17.89 1.63 4.47
N ALA A 277 18.09 0.80 3.44
CA ALA A 277 17.30 0.84 2.20
C ALA A 277 15.81 0.60 2.48
N ARG A 278 15.47 -0.39 3.31
CA ARG A 278 14.08 -0.66 3.73
C ARG A 278 13.43 0.51 4.48
N SER A 279 14.21 1.26 5.25
CA SER A 279 13.68 2.39 6.04
C SER A 279 13.33 3.59 5.17
N TYR A 280 14.01 3.75 4.04
CA TYR A 280 13.85 4.88 3.14
C TYR A 280 13.15 4.54 1.83
N ALA A 281 12.84 3.28 1.58
CA ALA A 281 12.04 2.88 0.42
C ALA A 281 10.67 3.57 0.46
N GLN A 282 10.16 3.97 -0.71
CA GLN A 282 8.80 4.43 -0.88
C GLN A 282 7.86 3.46 -0.16
N SER A 283 7.16 3.96 0.85
CA SER A 283 6.20 3.17 1.61
C SER A 283 4.78 3.56 1.27
N PHE A 284 3.88 2.61 1.55
CA PHE A 284 2.44 2.74 1.36
C PHE A 284 1.71 2.67 2.69
N THR A 285 0.41 2.92 2.69
CA THR A 285 -0.41 2.93 3.91
C THR A 285 -0.23 1.64 4.73
N SER A 286 -0.02 1.81 6.04
CA SER A 286 0.11 0.71 6.99
C SER A 286 -1.26 0.24 7.46
N ILE A 287 -1.53 -1.05 7.31
CA ILE A 287 -2.71 -1.71 7.91
C ILE A 287 -2.50 -2.16 9.36
N PHE A 288 -1.27 -2.04 9.88
CA PHE A 288 -0.89 -2.49 11.22
C PHE A 288 -0.77 -1.34 12.23
N GLY A 289 -1.40 -0.19 11.92
CA GLY A 289 -1.38 1.01 12.73
C GLY A 289 -0.25 1.99 12.39
N SER A 290 -0.32 3.17 13.01
CA SER A 290 0.64 4.28 12.83
C SER A 290 1.81 4.27 13.79
N ASP A 291 1.76 3.45 14.85
CA ASP A 291 2.79 3.40 15.89
C ASP A 291 4.05 2.62 15.45
N VAL A 292 3.99 1.99 14.27
CA VAL A 292 5.07 1.22 13.67
C VAL A 292 5.30 1.68 12.23
N PRO A 293 6.56 1.74 11.78
CA PRO A 293 6.85 2.06 10.38
C PRO A 293 6.11 1.13 9.42
N ALA A 294 5.55 1.73 8.35
CA ALA A 294 4.85 1.01 7.30
C ALA A 294 5.69 -0.14 6.74
N SER A 295 5.04 -1.26 6.49
CA SER A 295 5.65 -2.53 6.10
C SER A 295 5.48 -2.87 4.63
N TYR A 296 4.66 -2.12 3.90
CA TYR A 296 4.52 -2.23 2.46
C TYR A 296 5.45 -1.19 1.85
N ILE A 297 6.46 -1.69 1.13
CA ILE A 297 7.44 -0.85 0.46
C ILE A 297 7.46 -1.18 -1.02
N ASP A 298 7.82 -0.20 -1.83
CA ASP A 298 8.04 -0.40 -3.25
C ASP A 298 9.29 -1.25 -3.50
N LEU A 299 9.13 -2.33 -4.27
CA LEU A 299 10.21 -3.29 -4.52
C LEU A 299 11.31 -2.67 -5.38
N GLY A 300 10.95 -1.93 -6.43
CA GLY A 300 11.91 -1.29 -7.33
C GLY A 300 12.73 -0.22 -6.61
N ASN A 301 12.08 0.67 -5.88
CA ASN A 301 12.74 1.72 -5.11
C ASN A 301 13.63 1.15 -3.99
N PHE A 302 13.19 0.08 -3.32
CA PHE A 302 14.05 -0.65 -2.37
C PHE A 302 15.34 -1.15 -3.04
N VAL A 303 15.23 -1.76 -4.23
CA VAL A 303 16.38 -2.26 -4.98
C VAL A 303 17.31 -1.12 -5.42
N GLN A 304 16.77 0.00 -5.89
CA GLN A 304 17.56 1.18 -6.26
C GLN A 304 18.28 1.78 -5.05
N LEU A 305 17.62 1.86 -3.89
CA LEU A 305 18.24 2.32 -2.64
C LEU A 305 19.34 1.37 -2.19
N MET A 306 19.14 0.05 -2.32
CA MET A 306 20.17 -0.94 -2.03
C MET A 306 21.46 -0.67 -2.82
N GLN A 307 21.36 -0.28 -4.09
CA GLN A 307 22.52 0.08 -4.91
C GLN A 307 23.28 1.31 -4.36
N GLN A 308 22.59 2.22 -3.64
CA GLN A 308 23.19 3.43 -3.05
C GLN A 308 23.83 3.20 -1.67
N VAL A 309 23.32 2.24 -0.89
CA VAL A 309 23.69 2.07 0.53
C VAL A 309 24.57 0.85 0.82
N GLY A 310 25.15 0.24 -0.21
CA GLY A 310 26.14 -0.85 -0.05
C GLY A 310 25.91 -2.09 -0.92
N GLY A 311 24.93 -2.07 -1.83
CA GLY A 311 24.60 -3.16 -2.75
C GLY A 311 25.44 -3.18 -4.03
N GLY A 312 26.76 -3.01 -3.95
CA GLY A 312 27.66 -3.17 -5.09
C GLY A 312 27.88 -4.64 -5.48
N GLY A 313 28.59 -4.88 -6.60
CA GLY A 313 28.96 -6.22 -7.04
C GLY A 313 27.75 -7.12 -7.33
N GLN A 314 27.75 -8.35 -6.79
CA GLN A 314 26.69 -9.35 -7.03
C GLN A 314 25.30 -8.89 -6.57
N ILE A 315 25.21 -8.15 -5.46
CA ILE A 315 23.92 -7.61 -4.98
C ILE A 315 23.36 -6.62 -6.00
N GLY A 316 24.22 -5.77 -6.58
CA GLY A 316 23.82 -4.80 -7.59
C GLY A 316 23.41 -5.45 -8.91
N GLU A 317 24.12 -6.50 -9.34
CA GLU A 317 23.77 -7.29 -10.52
C GLU A 317 22.42 -7.99 -10.36
N ALA A 318 22.19 -8.65 -9.21
CA ALA A 318 20.90 -9.28 -8.91
C ALA A 318 19.78 -8.24 -8.79
N GLY A 319 20.06 -7.07 -8.19
CA GLY A 319 19.11 -5.95 -8.13
C GLY A 319 18.75 -5.42 -9.53
N ASN A 320 19.71 -5.25 -10.43
CA ASN A 320 19.44 -4.84 -11.81
C ASN A 320 18.54 -5.84 -12.54
N ALA A 321 18.69 -7.14 -12.28
CA ALA A 321 17.80 -8.16 -12.83
C ALA A 321 16.36 -7.99 -12.33
N VAL A 322 16.17 -7.67 -11.04
CA VAL A 322 14.83 -7.35 -10.48
C VAL A 322 14.23 -6.13 -11.16
N LEU A 323 14.99 -5.02 -11.28
CA LEU A 323 14.50 -3.81 -11.95
C LEU A 323 14.11 -4.06 -13.41
N GLN A 324 14.89 -4.86 -14.13
CA GLN A 324 14.57 -5.26 -15.49
C GLN A 324 13.29 -6.09 -15.55
N ALA A 325 13.10 -7.04 -14.64
CA ALA A 325 11.91 -7.88 -14.59
C ALA A 325 10.64 -7.08 -14.20
N ILE A 326 10.76 -6.11 -13.29
CA ILE A 326 9.68 -5.15 -12.99
C ILE A 326 9.28 -4.40 -14.27
N GLY A 327 10.26 -3.83 -15.00
CA GLY A 327 9.99 -3.11 -16.24
C GLY A 327 9.42 -3.95 -17.38
N GLN A 328 9.56 -5.28 -17.33
CA GLN A 328 8.89 -6.21 -18.25
C GLN A 328 7.46 -6.54 -17.79
N THR A 329 7.23 -6.57 -16.48
CA THR A 329 5.94 -6.93 -15.87
C THR A 329 4.95 -5.76 -15.93
N VAL A 330 5.41 -4.53 -15.69
CA VAL A 330 4.56 -3.33 -15.66
C VAL A 330 4.33 -2.79 -17.07
N LEU A 331 3.10 -2.86 -17.55
CA LEU A 331 2.69 -2.39 -18.89
C LEU A 331 2.38 -0.90 -18.92
N ALA A 332 1.79 -0.39 -17.84
CA ALA A 332 1.54 1.03 -17.59
C ALA A 332 1.30 1.23 -16.10
N ASP A 333 1.65 2.41 -15.60
CA ASP A 333 1.36 2.84 -14.25
C ASP A 333 0.92 4.31 -14.20
N LYS A 334 0.21 4.66 -13.13
CA LYS A 334 -0.15 6.02 -12.77
C LYS A 334 0.19 6.23 -11.31
N ASN A 335 1.16 7.09 -11.03
CA ASN A 335 1.61 7.41 -9.68
C ASN A 335 1.35 8.87 -9.35
N GLY A 336 0.75 9.10 -8.19
CA GLY A 336 0.58 10.44 -7.65
C GLY A 336 1.91 11.06 -7.22
N GLN A 337 1.95 12.39 -7.14
CA GLN A 337 3.16 13.13 -6.79
C GLN A 337 3.74 12.77 -5.41
N GLU A 338 2.91 12.28 -4.48
CA GLU A 338 3.33 11.83 -3.14
C GLU A 338 3.80 10.36 -3.12
N LYS A 339 3.74 9.70 -4.27
CA LYS A 339 4.16 8.32 -4.51
C LYS A 339 5.14 8.24 -5.69
N ALA A 340 5.99 9.26 -5.85
CA ALA A 340 6.92 9.36 -6.96
C ALA A 340 7.91 8.17 -7.06
N GLY A 341 8.22 7.53 -5.92
CA GLY A 341 9.08 6.34 -5.89
C GLY A 341 8.34 5.02 -6.10
N ALA A 342 7.07 5.04 -6.53
CA ALA A 342 6.34 3.83 -6.87
C ALA A 342 6.77 3.31 -8.25
N THR A 343 6.95 2.00 -8.37
CA THR A 343 7.37 1.30 -9.58
C THR A 343 6.34 0.27 -10.06
N GLY A 344 5.14 0.27 -9.48
CA GLY A 344 4.01 -0.59 -9.84
C GLY A 344 3.90 -1.87 -9.01
N ILE A 345 4.94 -2.28 -8.27
CA ILE A 345 4.97 -3.53 -7.49
C ILE A 345 5.58 -3.30 -6.09
N SER A 346 4.77 -3.48 -5.05
CA SER A 346 5.23 -3.50 -3.66
C SER A 346 5.53 -4.91 -3.15
N VAL A 347 6.19 -5.00 -2.00
CA VAL A 347 6.43 -6.24 -1.27
C VAL A 347 6.25 -6.00 0.23
N TYR A 348 5.81 -7.03 0.97
CA TYR A 348 5.80 -6.96 2.42
C TYR A 348 7.22 -7.09 2.99
N PHE A 349 7.75 -5.99 3.51
CA PHE A 349 8.98 -5.96 4.30
C PHE A 349 8.69 -5.33 5.67
N PRO A 350 8.30 -6.15 6.66
CA PRO A 350 8.01 -5.66 8.01
C PRO A 350 9.25 -5.02 8.68
N ASN A 351 9.07 -4.51 9.89
CA ASN A 351 10.19 -4.29 10.80
C ASN A 351 10.25 -5.45 11.80
N SER A 352 11.29 -5.51 12.64
CA SER A 352 11.44 -6.62 13.59
C SER A 352 10.29 -6.75 14.60
N GLN A 353 9.58 -5.66 14.93
CA GLN A 353 8.42 -5.71 15.82
C GLN A 353 7.23 -6.40 15.14
N LEU A 354 6.92 -6.01 13.90
CA LEU A 354 5.86 -6.65 13.11
C LEU A 354 6.20 -8.10 12.78
N TYR A 355 7.44 -8.37 12.37
CA TYR A 355 7.90 -9.73 12.06
C TYR A 355 7.83 -10.67 13.27
N GLY A 356 8.10 -10.18 14.48
CA GLY A 356 7.97 -10.95 15.71
C GLY A 356 6.53 -11.18 16.19
N SER A 357 5.54 -10.51 15.59
CA SER A 357 4.12 -10.65 15.96
C SER A 357 3.50 -11.89 15.32
N PRO A 358 2.66 -12.66 16.02
CA PRO A 358 1.89 -13.75 15.39
C PRO A 358 0.96 -13.27 14.28
N VAL A 359 0.40 -12.05 14.40
CA VAL A 359 -0.58 -11.48 13.47
C VAL A 359 0.07 -10.94 12.20
N ALA A 360 1.18 -10.21 12.33
CA ALA A 360 1.85 -9.60 11.19
C ALA A 360 3.07 -10.41 10.69
N GLY A 361 3.54 -11.37 11.48
CA GLY A 361 4.75 -12.15 11.21
C GLY A 361 4.51 -13.48 10.51
N PRO A 362 5.54 -14.35 10.49
CA PRO A 362 5.55 -15.60 9.74
C PRO A 362 4.35 -16.53 9.94
N PRO A 363 3.79 -16.74 11.15
CA PRO A 363 2.64 -17.63 11.35
C PRO A 363 1.40 -17.23 10.56
N SER A 364 1.24 -15.94 10.26
CA SER A 364 0.15 -15.43 9.44
C SER A 364 0.57 -15.25 8.00
N TYR A 365 1.75 -14.65 7.77
CA TYR A 365 2.24 -14.34 6.43
C TYR A 365 2.37 -15.59 5.54
N THR A 366 3.06 -16.62 6.02
CA THR A 366 3.29 -17.85 5.25
C THR A 366 2.04 -18.71 5.07
N ALA A 367 1.02 -18.51 5.93
CA ALA A 367 -0.24 -19.24 5.85
C ALA A 367 -1.21 -18.59 4.85
N VAL A 368 -1.25 -17.26 4.79
CA VAL A 368 -2.17 -16.51 3.93
C VAL A 368 -1.57 -16.26 2.55
N ALA A 369 -0.30 -15.86 2.47
CA ALA A 369 0.43 -15.70 1.21
C ALA A 369 1.14 -17.00 0.81
N GLN A 370 0.44 -18.13 0.95
CA GLN A 370 1.03 -19.48 0.91
C GLN A 370 1.79 -19.77 -0.38
N ARG A 371 1.18 -19.52 -1.55
CA ARG A 371 1.85 -19.74 -2.84
C ARG A 371 3.14 -18.94 -2.95
N PHE A 372 3.08 -17.65 -2.62
CA PHE A 372 4.27 -16.79 -2.66
C PHE A 372 5.38 -17.29 -1.72
N ALA A 373 5.03 -17.73 -0.50
CA ALA A 373 6.00 -18.29 0.43
C ALA A 373 6.56 -19.67 0.01
N GLN A 374 5.87 -20.39 -0.88
CA GLN A 374 6.35 -21.66 -1.44
C GLN A 374 7.23 -21.46 -2.68
N ASP A 375 6.91 -20.47 -3.50
CA ASP A 375 7.56 -20.21 -4.79
C ASP A 375 8.68 -19.16 -4.70
N SER A 376 8.76 -18.43 -3.58
CA SER A 376 9.77 -17.40 -3.34
C SER A 376 10.71 -17.74 -2.18
N LEU A 377 11.89 -17.10 -2.16
CA LEU A 377 12.84 -17.12 -1.05
C LEU A 377 12.69 -15.87 -0.15
N TRP A 378 11.57 -15.14 -0.26
CA TRP A 378 11.42 -13.88 0.46
C TRP A 378 11.18 -14.10 1.95
N ASP A 379 10.38 -15.10 2.35
CA ASP A 379 10.19 -15.46 3.75
C ASP A 379 11.48 -16.01 4.38
N ASP A 380 12.24 -16.81 3.64
CA ASP A 380 13.59 -17.26 3.99
C ASP A 380 14.54 -16.08 4.22
N PHE A 381 14.55 -15.11 3.30
CA PHE A 381 15.33 -13.89 3.45
C PHE A 381 14.90 -13.07 4.67
N LEU A 382 13.60 -12.90 4.92
CA LEU A 382 13.13 -12.22 6.13
C LEU A 382 13.59 -12.98 7.39
N ALA A 383 13.52 -14.31 7.39
CA ALA A 383 14.00 -15.13 8.51
C ALA A 383 15.51 -14.96 8.72
N PHE A 384 16.31 -14.97 7.66
CA PHE A 384 17.73 -14.64 7.73
C PHE A 384 17.95 -13.23 8.29
N HIS A 385 17.29 -12.22 7.72
CA HIS A 385 17.45 -10.81 8.08
C HIS A 385 17.24 -10.61 9.58
N TYR A 386 16.19 -11.20 10.16
CA TYR A 386 15.84 -11.00 11.57
C TYR A 386 16.45 -12.00 12.55
N THR A 387 16.96 -13.15 12.11
CA THR A 387 17.44 -14.21 13.02
C THR A 387 18.85 -14.72 12.73
N GLY A 388 19.41 -14.40 11.57
CA GLY A 388 20.67 -14.92 11.07
C GLY A 388 20.61 -16.37 10.54
N ARG A 389 19.42 -17.01 10.53
CA ARG A 389 19.22 -18.36 9.97
C ARG A 389 19.59 -18.36 8.49
N GLN A 390 20.61 -19.14 8.11
CA GLN A 390 21.00 -19.28 6.71
C GLN A 390 19.96 -20.09 5.91
N PHE A 391 19.87 -19.83 4.62
CA PHE A 391 19.03 -20.57 3.67
C PHE A 391 19.75 -20.81 2.33
N GLU A 392 19.28 -21.80 1.58
CA GLU A 392 19.84 -22.23 0.29
C GLU A 392 18.97 -21.76 -0.88
N PRO A 393 19.50 -21.66 -2.11
CA PRO A 393 18.73 -21.23 -3.29
C PRO A 393 17.56 -22.14 -3.67
N SER A 394 17.56 -23.39 -3.19
CA SER A 394 16.51 -24.39 -3.45
C SER A 394 15.65 -24.66 -2.21
N SER A 395 15.58 -23.71 -1.28
CA SER A 395 14.74 -23.82 -0.09
C SER A 395 13.27 -23.86 -0.50
N THR A 396 12.51 -24.76 0.11
CA THR A 396 11.07 -24.98 -0.16
C THR A 396 10.27 -25.12 1.15
N GLU A 397 10.95 -25.02 2.30
CA GLU A 397 10.34 -25.11 3.61
C GLU A 397 9.97 -23.72 4.11
N LEU A 398 8.71 -23.51 4.47
CA LEU A 398 8.24 -22.23 5.01
C LEU A 398 9.05 -21.78 6.24
N ALA A 399 9.53 -20.54 6.22
CA ALA A 399 10.40 -20.00 7.25
C ALA A 399 9.59 -19.37 8.40
N VAL A 400 9.27 -20.18 9.43
CA VAL A 400 8.54 -19.74 10.64
C VAL A 400 9.43 -19.80 11.89
N PRO A 401 10.32 -18.80 12.13
CA PRO A 401 11.17 -18.76 13.31
C PRO A 401 10.40 -18.51 14.62
N GLN A 402 11.03 -18.86 15.74
CA GLN A 402 10.49 -18.56 17.07
C GLN A 402 10.54 -17.04 17.33
N PRO A 403 9.47 -16.41 17.85
CA PRO A 403 9.47 -14.96 18.11
C PRO A 403 10.65 -14.50 18.98
N SER A 404 11.10 -15.33 19.93
CA SER A 404 12.23 -15.03 20.80
C SER A 404 13.59 -14.97 20.10
N SER A 405 13.72 -15.40 18.84
CA SER A 405 14.95 -15.29 18.05
C SER A 405 14.99 -14.04 17.17
N VAL A 406 13.89 -13.30 17.01
CA VAL A 406 13.79 -12.11 16.16
C VAL A 406 14.56 -10.93 16.78
N ARG A 407 15.41 -10.29 16.00
CA ARG A 407 16.22 -9.12 16.40
C ARG A 407 16.15 -8.03 15.34
N ALA A 408 16.35 -6.78 15.75
CA ALA A 408 16.50 -5.66 14.82
C ALA A 408 17.87 -5.77 14.10
N PRO A 409 17.91 -5.92 12.76
CA PRO A 409 19.15 -6.31 12.05
C PRO A 409 20.19 -5.19 11.98
N ALA A 410 19.74 -3.95 12.19
CA ALA A 410 20.56 -2.77 12.29
C ALA A 410 20.53 -2.17 13.71
N ALA A 411 20.26 -2.98 14.74
CA ALA A 411 20.39 -2.51 16.11
C ALA A 411 21.81 -1.97 16.35
N GLY A 412 21.88 -0.74 16.85
CA GLY A 412 23.13 -0.08 17.20
C GLY A 412 22.91 0.87 18.36
N GLN A 413 23.97 1.15 19.10
CA GLN A 413 23.92 2.17 20.15
C GLN A 413 24.20 3.54 19.53
N ILE A 414 23.28 4.48 19.73
CA ILE A 414 23.48 5.89 19.44
C ILE A 414 23.86 6.55 20.76
N SER A 415 24.86 7.42 20.72
CA SER A 415 25.30 8.23 21.84
C SER A 415 25.29 9.69 21.43
N VAL A 416 24.91 10.55 22.38
CA VAL A 416 24.96 12.00 22.23
C VAL A 416 25.86 12.51 23.34
N GLY A 417 26.92 13.22 22.97
CA GLY A 417 27.85 13.85 23.87
C GLY A 417 27.20 14.96 24.70
N ALA A 418 27.93 15.45 25.71
CA ALA A 418 27.46 16.58 26.49
C ALA A 418 27.23 17.81 25.59
N ILE A 419 26.17 18.56 25.88
CA ILE A 419 25.87 19.79 25.15
C ILE A 419 26.89 20.87 25.56
N GLU A 420 27.67 21.33 24.60
CA GLU A 420 28.47 22.53 24.69
C GLU A 420 27.62 23.75 24.32
N LYS A 421 27.79 24.86 25.04
CA LYS A 421 27.02 26.10 24.81
C LYS A 421 27.94 27.29 24.66
N SER A 422 27.63 28.19 23.73
CA SER A 422 28.38 29.43 23.54
C SER A 422 28.15 30.46 24.66
N GLY A 423 27.07 30.32 25.43
CA GLY A 423 26.73 31.18 26.56
C GLY A 423 25.62 30.59 27.45
N ASP A 424 25.45 31.17 28.64
CA ASP A 424 24.44 30.72 29.62
C ASP A 424 23.10 31.45 29.51
N VAL A 425 23.04 32.51 28.69
CA VAL A 425 21.87 33.37 28.55
C VAL A 425 21.64 33.65 27.08
N ALA A 426 20.49 33.25 26.56
CA ALA A 426 20.01 33.65 25.23
C ALA A 426 19.02 34.82 25.37
N ARG A 427 19.01 35.73 24.41
CA ARG A 427 18.07 36.87 24.33
C ARG A 427 17.66 37.10 22.88
N PRO A 428 16.54 37.80 22.63
CA PRO A 428 16.23 38.26 21.28
C PRO A 428 17.40 39.09 20.70
N GLY A 429 17.90 38.68 19.53
CA GLY A 429 19.07 39.22 18.85
C GLY A 429 20.44 38.71 19.34
N GLU A 430 20.48 37.87 20.38
CA GLU A 430 21.69 37.30 20.98
C GLU A 430 21.47 35.79 21.26
N PRO A 431 21.52 34.92 20.22
CA PRO A 431 21.28 33.49 20.37
C PRO A 431 22.43 32.78 21.09
N VAL A 432 22.12 31.63 21.69
CA VAL A 432 23.13 30.68 22.20
C VAL A 432 23.28 29.53 21.21
N THR A 433 24.50 29.27 20.80
CA THR A 433 24.83 28.10 19.99
C THR A 433 25.02 26.90 20.91
N LEU A 434 24.23 25.86 20.68
CA LEU A 434 24.33 24.55 21.31
C LEU A 434 25.04 23.59 20.34
N ARG A 435 26.00 22.83 20.85
CA ARG A 435 26.73 21.81 20.09
C ARG A 435 26.74 20.49 20.84
N ALA A 436 26.62 19.40 20.12
CA ALA A 436 26.85 18.06 20.67
C ALA A 436 27.48 17.17 19.62
N VAL A 437 28.33 16.24 20.03
CA VAL A 437 28.82 15.18 19.15
C VAL A 437 27.84 14.02 19.23
N VAL A 438 27.27 13.65 18.10
CA VAL A 438 26.44 12.45 17.97
C VAL A 438 27.32 11.37 17.34
N ASP A 439 27.38 10.21 17.99
CA ASP A 439 28.10 9.06 17.47
C ASP A 439 27.23 7.82 17.55
N GLY A 440 27.40 6.97 16.55
CA GLY A 440 26.67 5.75 16.40
C GLY A 440 25.87 5.71 15.10
N PRO A 441 25.32 4.55 14.79
CA PRO A 441 24.81 4.27 13.47
C PRO A 441 23.30 4.45 13.36
N ASN A 442 22.79 4.46 12.13
CA ASN A 442 21.35 4.43 11.83
C ASN A 442 20.57 5.58 12.46
N VAL A 443 21.21 6.75 12.55
CA VAL A 443 20.51 7.98 12.90
C VAL A 443 19.51 8.29 11.80
N GLY A 444 18.23 8.32 12.14
CA GLY A 444 17.15 8.75 11.24
C GLY A 444 16.92 10.24 11.37
N TYR A 445 16.50 10.65 12.57
CA TYR A 445 16.17 12.03 12.91
C TYR A 445 16.88 12.44 14.20
N ILE A 446 17.17 13.72 14.30
CA ILE A 446 17.61 14.35 15.55
C ILE A 446 16.62 15.45 15.85
N TYR A 447 15.93 15.30 16.98
CA TYR A 447 15.08 16.35 17.52
C TYR A 447 15.85 17.07 18.62
N PHE A 448 15.69 18.39 18.69
CA PHE A 448 16.02 19.13 19.89
C PHE A 448 14.76 19.73 20.47
N PHE A 449 14.73 19.84 21.79
CA PHE A 449 13.69 20.56 22.50
C PHE A 449 14.36 21.47 23.53
N THR A 450 13.79 22.65 23.74
CA THR A 450 14.20 23.55 24.82
C THR A 450 13.04 23.74 25.77
N GLY A 451 13.35 23.86 27.06
CA GLY A 451 12.34 23.84 28.09
C GLY A 451 12.93 23.94 29.48
N TYR A 452 12.07 23.85 30.49
CA TYR A 452 12.49 23.78 31.89
C TYR A 452 11.73 22.70 32.63
N ILE A 453 12.38 22.15 33.67
CA ILE A 453 11.79 21.18 34.57
C ILE A 453 11.00 21.94 35.63
N ASP A 454 9.69 21.75 35.66
CA ASP A 454 8.85 22.17 36.78
C ASP A 454 8.85 21.08 37.85
N GLN A 455 9.74 21.24 38.84
CA GLN A 455 9.88 20.29 39.94
C GLN A 455 8.63 20.23 40.83
N ALA A 456 7.84 21.32 40.91
CA ALA A 456 6.64 21.33 41.74
C ALA A 456 5.50 20.53 41.09
N GLY A 457 5.39 20.60 39.76
CA GLY A 457 4.42 19.85 38.97
C GLY A 457 4.85 18.44 38.58
N SER A 458 6.12 18.05 38.82
CA SER A 458 6.74 16.84 38.25
C SER A 458 6.56 16.75 36.73
N SER A 459 6.71 17.90 36.05
CA SER A 459 6.49 18.04 34.61
C SER A 459 7.66 18.76 33.93
N ILE A 460 7.72 18.64 32.61
CA ILE A 460 8.65 19.40 31.76
C ILE A 460 7.80 20.34 30.93
N PHE A 461 8.10 21.64 30.98
CA PHE A 461 7.56 22.60 30.04
C PHE A 461 8.46 22.62 28.81
N VAL A 462 7.93 22.17 27.66
CA VAL A 462 8.61 22.29 26.36
C VAL A 462 8.24 23.64 25.77
N ALA A 463 9.22 24.54 25.69
CA ALA A 463 9.06 25.88 25.15
C ALA A 463 9.20 25.89 23.61
N ASP A 464 10.04 25.00 23.08
CA ASP A 464 10.38 24.92 21.68
C ASP A 464 10.80 23.48 21.34
N GLN A 465 10.49 23.03 20.13
CA GLN A 465 10.91 21.73 19.61
C GLN A 465 11.04 21.84 18.10
N ASP A 466 12.15 21.35 17.56
CA ASP A 466 12.39 21.31 16.11
C ASP A 466 13.22 20.07 15.76
N TYR A 467 13.37 19.83 14.46
CA TYR A 467 14.21 18.77 13.91
C TYR A 467 15.46 19.36 13.26
N LEU A 468 16.58 18.63 13.33
CA LEU A 468 17.79 18.99 12.62
C LEU A 468 17.85 18.27 11.28
N GLU A 469 18.12 19.04 10.23
CA GLU A 469 18.42 18.51 8.91
C GLU A 469 19.82 17.88 8.89
N ALA A 470 19.92 16.76 8.20
CA ALA A 470 21.21 16.16 7.92
C ALA A 470 22.05 17.11 7.03
N PRO A 471 23.39 17.08 7.13
CA PRO A 471 24.24 17.92 6.28
C PRO A 471 24.05 17.68 4.78
N GLN A 472 23.60 16.48 4.41
CA GLN A 472 23.26 16.10 3.05
C GLN A 472 21.93 15.35 3.04
N THR A 473 21.13 15.64 2.01
CA THR A 473 19.93 14.88 1.67
C THR A 473 20.19 14.17 0.35
N ARG A 474 19.88 12.88 0.29
CA ARG A 474 19.95 12.08 -0.93
C ARG A 474 18.55 11.86 -1.50
N GLU A 475 18.49 11.59 -2.79
CA GLU A 475 17.25 11.35 -3.52
C GLU A 475 17.40 10.10 -4.39
N VAL A 476 16.38 9.24 -4.40
CA VAL A 476 16.23 8.13 -5.35
C VAL A 476 14.77 8.10 -5.80
N ASP A 477 14.52 8.34 -7.09
CA ASP A 477 13.20 8.35 -7.72
C ASP A 477 12.16 9.18 -6.94
N GLY A 478 12.51 10.43 -6.60
CA GLY A 478 11.63 11.35 -5.87
C GLY A 478 11.48 11.06 -4.38
N VAL A 479 12.14 10.03 -3.85
CA VAL A 479 12.19 9.72 -2.41
C VAL A 479 13.45 10.32 -1.78
N TYR A 480 13.25 11.23 -0.84
CA TYR A 480 14.32 11.93 -0.12
C TYR A 480 14.65 11.26 1.21
N TYR A 481 15.93 11.14 1.54
CA TYR A 481 16.37 10.62 2.82
C TYR A 481 17.64 11.28 3.35
N PRO A 482 17.78 11.42 4.69
CA PRO A 482 18.93 12.05 5.28
C PRO A 482 20.21 11.21 5.17
N ASP A 483 21.33 11.87 4.96
CA ASP A 483 22.67 11.28 5.03
C ASP A 483 23.49 11.96 6.13
N TRP A 484 23.55 11.28 7.28
CA TRP A 484 24.33 11.71 8.44
C TRP A 484 25.82 11.34 8.35
N GLY A 485 26.25 10.67 7.27
CA GLY A 485 27.61 10.18 7.10
C GLY A 485 27.94 8.93 7.93
N GLU A 486 29.21 8.54 7.93
CA GLU A 486 29.73 7.45 8.77
C GLU A 486 30.55 7.99 9.94
N GLY A 487 30.33 7.42 11.12
CA GLY A 487 31.04 7.81 12.34
C GLY A 487 30.45 9.02 13.05
N ALA A 488 31.19 9.55 14.02
CA ALA A 488 30.75 10.66 14.83
C ALA A 488 30.67 11.96 14.02
N PHE A 489 29.60 12.74 14.25
CA PHE A 489 29.41 14.07 13.66
C PHE A 489 28.96 15.07 14.72
N THR A 490 29.24 16.35 14.49
CA THR A 490 28.82 17.42 15.40
C THR A 490 27.52 18.01 14.90
N VAL A 491 26.50 18.01 15.76
CA VAL A 491 25.32 18.84 15.56
C VAL A 491 25.54 20.22 16.17
N GLU A 492 25.13 21.25 15.46
CA GLU A 492 25.20 22.64 15.89
C GLU A 492 23.83 23.30 15.65
N PHE A 493 23.31 23.94 16.69
CA PHE A 493 22.02 24.62 16.63
C PHE A 493 22.10 25.97 17.35
N ALA A 494 21.68 27.04 16.68
CA ALA A 494 21.61 28.37 17.28
C ALA A 494 20.19 28.61 17.81
N TRP A 495 20.04 28.61 19.13
CA TRP A 495 18.75 28.81 19.76
C TRP A 495 18.54 30.27 20.19
N GLU A 496 17.36 30.79 19.87
CA GLU A 496 16.90 32.11 20.28
C GLU A 496 15.49 31.99 20.88
N PRO A 497 15.20 32.62 22.03
CA PRO A 497 13.89 32.52 22.69
C PRO A 497 12.84 33.40 21.98
N LEU A 498 12.52 33.08 20.74
CA LEU A 498 11.49 33.77 19.95
C LEU A 498 10.15 33.07 20.12
N MET A 499 9.10 33.86 20.37
CA MET A 499 7.72 33.40 20.39
C MET A 499 6.94 34.17 19.33
N PHE A 500 6.32 33.46 18.40
CA PHE A 500 5.50 34.07 17.37
C PHE A 500 4.12 34.42 17.92
N ALA A 501 3.52 35.47 17.37
CA ALA A 501 2.17 35.85 17.71
C ALA A 501 1.43 36.36 16.48
N ILE A 502 0.15 36.05 16.39
CA ILE A 502 -0.75 36.62 15.41
C ILE A 502 -1.42 37.84 16.07
N GLU A 503 -1.40 38.97 15.37
CA GLU A 503 -1.98 40.23 15.83
C GLU A 503 -2.90 40.81 14.75
N ASP A 504 -4.13 41.16 15.13
CA ASP A 504 -5.11 41.81 14.23
C ASP A 504 -5.11 43.36 14.37
N GLY A 505 -4.10 43.89 15.05
CA GLY A 505 -3.95 45.31 15.41
C GLY A 505 -4.62 45.71 16.73
N THR A 506 -5.39 44.81 17.37
CA THR A 506 -6.05 45.05 18.67
C THR A 506 -5.86 43.89 19.65
N ASN A 507 -5.92 42.65 19.14
CA ASN A 507 -5.75 41.41 19.87
C ASN A 507 -4.46 40.73 19.44
N ARG A 508 -3.72 40.18 20.41
CA ARG A 508 -2.50 39.39 20.17
C ARG A 508 -2.68 38.00 20.77
N VAL A 509 -2.46 36.97 19.95
CA VAL A 509 -2.44 35.57 20.38
C VAL A 509 -1.05 35.02 20.09
N THR A 510 -0.34 34.58 21.13
CA THR A 510 0.92 33.86 20.97
C THR A 510 0.62 32.50 20.34
N VAL A 511 1.35 32.17 19.27
CA VAL A 511 1.23 30.88 18.56
C VAL A 511 2.57 30.16 18.66
N ALA A 512 2.50 28.85 18.92
CA ALA A 512 3.62 27.98 18.62
C ALA A 512 3.60 27.75 17.10
N MET A 513 4.64 28.17 16.39
CA MET A 513 4.87 27.67 15.03
C MET A 513 5.57 26.33 15.20
N GLN A 514 4.87 25.24 14.81
CA GLN A 514 5.46 23.92 14.65
C GLN A 514 5.88 23.73 13.20
#